data_AF-A0A524JNN6-F1
#
_entry.id   AF-A0A524JNN6-F1
#
_cell.length_a   1.000
_cell.length_b   1.000
_cell.length_c   1.000
_cell.angle_alpha   90.00
_cell.angle_beta   90.00
_cell.angle_gamma   90.00
#
_symmetry.space_group_name_H-M   'P 1'
#
loop_
_entity.id
_entity.type
_entity.pdbx_description
1 polymer ?
#
loop_
_entity_poly.entity_id
_entity_poly.type
_entity_poly.pdbx_seq_one_letter_code
_entity_poly.pdbx_strand_id
1 'polypeptide(L)' 'MALTPSTMLALGTKAPEFRLLNAVDNKEYHLNDLRSDKATVIMFICNHCPYVKHVQEGLVELAN' A
#
# COMPACT_ATOMS: atom_id res chain seq x y z
N MET A 1 8.58 0.60 -17.83
CA MET A 1 7.56 -0.46 -17.84
C MET A 1 8.03 -1.68 -17.09
N ALA A 2 8.20 -1.68 -15.76
CA ALA A 2 8.78 -2.87 -15.12
C ALA A 2 7.76 -4.02 -15.15
N LEU A 3 7.96 -4.98 -16.04
CA LEU A 3 7.25 -6.26 -16.12
C LEU A 3 7.79 -7.23 -15.03
N THR A 4 8.08 -6.68 -13.85
CA THR A 4 8.75 -7.39 -12.76
C THR A 4 7.69 -7.88 -11.78
N PRO A 5 7.54 -9.21 -11.60
CA PRO A 5 6.58 -9.75 -10.67
C PRO A 5 6.99 -9.48 -9.21
N SER A 6 6.04 -9.66 -8.29
CA SER A 6 6.28 -9.57 -6.85
C SER A 6 7.38 -10.53 -6.41
N THR A 7 8.21 -10.10 -5.46
CA THR A 7 9.24 -10.94 -4.82
C THR A 7 8.67 -11.92 -3.79
N MET A 8 7.38 -11.77 -3.45
CA MET A 8 6.62 -12.64 -2.54
C MET A 8 7.31 -12.82 -1.19
N LEU A 9 7.21 -11.79 -0.34
CA LEU A 9 7.67 -11.89 1.06
C LEU A 9 7.10 -13.14 1.74
N ALA A 10 7.94 -13.82 2.51
CA ALA A 10 7.54 -15.04 3.21
C ALA A 10 6.37 -14.76 4.15
N LEU A 11 5.39 -15.66 4.18
CA LEU A 11 4.26 -15.55 5.10
C LEU A 11 4.75 -15.59 6.56
N GLY A 12 4.11 -14.79 7.42
CA GLY A 12 4.54 -14.59 8.80
C GLY A 12 5.67 -13.56 8.98
N THR A 13 6.21 -13.01 7.88
CA THR A 13 7.12 -11.85 7.96
C THR A 13 6.41 -10.69 8.66
N LYS A 14 7.03 -10.18 9.74
CA LYS A 14 6.53 -8.98 10.42
C LYS A 14 6.63 -7.79 9.47
N ALA A 15 5.55 -7.01 9.39
CA ALA A 15 5.54 -5.79 8.61
C ALA A 15 6.68 -4.85 9.08
N PRO A 16 7.57 -4.40 8.18
CA PRO A 16 8.61 -3.44 8.54
C PRO A 16 8.00 -2.12 9.01
N GLU A 17 8.57 -1.53 10.05
CA GLU A 17 8.18 -0.19 10.51
C GLU A 17 8.45 0.85 9.43
N PHE A 18 7.56 1.83 9.34
CA PHE A 18 7.74 3.01 8.50
C PHE A 18 7.25 4.26 9.20
N ARG A 19 7.78 5.40 8.75
CA ARG A 19 7.34 6.75 9.08
C ARG A 19 7.38 7.55 7.79
N LEU A 20 6.22 7.88 7.24
CA LEU A 20 6.12 8.51 5.93
C LEU A 20 5.13 9.67 5.97
N LEU A 21 5.43 10.73 5.21
CA LEU A 21 4.54 11.85 5.00
C LEU A 21 3.40 11.47 4.04
N ASN A 22 2.16 11.68 4.46
CA ASN A 22 1.00 11.55 3.59
C ASN A 22 0.81 12.83 2.77
N ALA A 23 0.82 12.69 1.45
CA ALA A 23 0.66 13.82 0.53
C ALA A 23 -0.76 14.43 0.52
N VAL A 24 -1.77 13.74 1.07
CA VAL A 24 -3.15 14.23 1.09
C VAL A 24 -3.34 15.33 2.14
N ASP A 25 -2.77 15.15 3.33
CA ASP A 25 -2.98 16.04 4.47
C ASP A 25 -1.69 16.58 5.10
N ASN A 26 -0.53 16.25 4.52
CA ASN A 26 0.81 16.64 5.00
C ASN A 26 1.11 16.21 6.45
N LYS A 27 0.51 15.12 6.91
CA LYS A 27 0.83 14.52 8.22
C LYS A 27 1.74 13.32 8.06
N GLU A 28 2.60 13.09 9.05
CA GLU A 28 3.37 11.86 9.13
C GLU A 28 2.50 10.74 9.71
N TYR A 29 2.61 9.56 9.12
CA TYR A 29 1.96 8.34 9.59
C TYR A 29 2.98 7.26 9.87
N HIS A 30 2.74 6.51 10.95
CA HIS A 30 3.52 5.35 11.33
C HIS A 30 2.70 4.06 11.15
N LEU A 31 3.37 2.93 10.97
CA LEU A 31 2.70 1.62 10.88
C LEU A 31 1.80 1.36 12.10
N ASN A 32 2.28 1.70 13.29
CA ASN A 32 1.53 1.49 14.53
C ASN A 32 0.25 2.32 14.63
N ASP A 33 0.20 3.50 14.01
CA ASP A 33 -1.00 4.35 13.97
C ASP A 33 -2.06 3.79 13.01
N LEU A 34 -1.61 3.06 11.98
CA LEU A 34 -2.43 2.50 10.90
C LEU A 34 -2.81 1.03 11.13
N ARG A 35 -2.39 0.47 12.27
CA ARG A 35 -2.65 -0.92 12.60
C ARG A 35 -4.13 -1.12 12.95
N SER A 36 -4.78 -2.04 12.24
CA SER A 36 -6.16 -2.47 12.49
C SER A 36 -6.20 -3.69 13.41
N ASP A 37 -7.34 -3.89 14.07
CA ASP A 37 -7.63 -5.07 14.89
C ASP A 37 -7.81 -6.36 14.07
N LYS A 38 -8.08 -6.23 12.76
CA LYS A 38 -8.30 -7.37 11.85
C LYS A 38 -7.16 -7.54 10.86
N ALA A 39 -6.95 -6.54 10.01
CA ALA A 39 -5.95 -6.57 8.96
C ALA A 39 -5.61 -5.15 8.50
N THR A 40 -4.35 -4.93 8.17
CA THR A 40 -3.86 -3.70 7.51
C THR A 40 -3.35 -4.08 6.13
N VAL A 41 -3.87 -3.43 5.09
CA VAL A 41 -3.44 -3.64 3.70
C VAL A 41 -2.46 -2.54 3.30
N ILE A 42 -1.27 -2.93 2.84
CA ILE A 42 -0.24 -2.01 2.34
C ILE A 42 -0.07 -2.25 0.86
N MET A 43 -0.14 -1.18 0.06
CA MET A 43 -0.03 -1.24 -1.40
C MET A 43 1.10 -0.34 -1.89
N PHE A 44 1.96 -0.86 -2.76
CA PHE A 44 2.98 -0.08 -3.45
C PHE A 44 2.51 0.21 -4.87
N ILE A 45 2.12 1.46 -5.13
CA ILE A 45 1.54 1.90 -6.41
C ILE A 45 2.20 3.19 -6.90
N CYS A 46 1.95 3.56 -8.15
CA CYS A 46 2.38 4.83 -8.72
C CYS A 46 1.41 5.33 -9.81
N ASN A 47 1.45 6.64 -10.07
CA ASN A 47 0.43 7.33 -10.86
C ASN A 47 0.48 7.02 -12.37
N HIS A 48 1.64 6.59 -12.87
CA HIS A 48 1.89 6.49 -14.31
C HIS A 48 2.05 5.04 -14.80
N CYS A 49 1.69 4.03 -14.00
CA CYS A 49 1.77 2.62 -14.38
C CYS A 49 0.44 2.10 -14.97
N PRO A 50 0.41 1.41 -16.13
CA PRO A 50 -0.81 0.87 -16.73
C PRO A 50 -1.40 -0.23 -15.87
N TYR A 51 -0.57 -1.03 -15.17
CA TYR A 51 -1.06 -2.04 -14.23
C TYR A 51 -1.82 -1.40 -13.07
N VAL A 52 -1.37 -0.24 -12.56
CA VAL A 52 -2.08 0.50 -11.51
C VAL A 52 -3.34 1.17 -12.07
N LYS A 53 -3.24 1.81 -13.25
CA LYS A 53 -4.40 2.42 -13.92
C LYS A 53 -5.52 1.40 -14.17
N HIS A 54 -5.16 0.15 -14.49
CA HIS A 54 -6.13 -0.92 -14.70
C HIS A 54 -6.92 -1.28 -13.43
N VAL A 55 -6.30 -1.20 -12.23
CA VAL A 55 -6.93 -1.62 -10.97
C VAL A 55 -7.45 -0.47 -10.10
N GLN A 56 -7.15 0.78 -10.46
CA GLN A 56 -7.39 1.95 -9.61
C GLN A 56 -8.84 2.07 -9.13
N GLU A 57 -9.83 1.88 -10.00
CA GLU A 57 -11.25 1.95 -9.62
C GLU A 57 -11.63 0.85 -8.62
N GLY A 58 -11.14 -0.37 -8.83
CA GLY A 58 -11.36 -1.49 -7.90
C GLY A 58 -10.71 -1.27 -6.53
N LEU A 59 -9.60 -0.53 -6.45
CA LEU A 59 -9.01 -0.15 -5.16
C LEU A 59 -9.91 0.80 -4.37
N VAL A 60 -10.59 1.72 -5.06
CA VAL A 60 -11.55 2.64 -4.43
C VAL A 60 -12.80 1.88 -3.98
N GLU A 61 -13.32 0.97 -4.81
CA GLU A 61 -14.46 0.12 -4.44
C GLU A 61 -14.17 -0.76 -3.22
N LEU A 62 -12.97 -1.36 -3.16
CA LEU A 62 -12.57 -2.22 -2.03
C LEU A 62 -12.45 -1.47 -0.70
N ALA A 63 -12.14 -0.16 -0.74
CA ALA A 63 -11.86 0.63 0.45
C ALA A 63 -13.11 1.30 1.06
N ASN A 64 -14.20 1.42 0.29
CA ASN A 64 -15.46 2.05 0.72
C ASN A 64 -16.46 1.02 1.26
#